data_AF-A0AAU7FBB8-F1
#
_entry.id   AF-A0AAU7FBB8-F1
#
_cell.length_a   1.000
_cell.length_b   1.000
_cell.length_c   1.000
_cell.angle_alpha   90.00
_cell.angle_beta   90.00
_cell.angle_gamma   90.00
#
_symmetry.space_group_name_H-M   'P 1'
#
loop_
_entity.id
_entity.type
_entity.pdbx_description
1 polymer ?
#
loop_
_entity_poly.entity_id
_entity_poly.type
_entity_poly.pdbx_seq_one_letter_code
_entity_poly.pdbx_strand_id
1 'polypeptide(L)' 'MKRMQRSKPLMGSKVTLAHGHFKVVGMAAMTMAYPVARIEILKGLKVGDKVRAGVRQSDDGLVIEQLTKQGVQP' A
#
# COMPACT_ATOMS: atom_id res chain seq x y z
N MET A 1 17.99 28.35 3.70
CA MET A 1 16.66 28.27 3.05
C MET A 1 16.03 26.93 3.36
N LYS A 2 14.98 26.86 4.18
CA LYS A 2 14.33 25.60 4.56
C LYS A 2 13.21 25.31 3.55
N ARG A 3 13.43 24.37 2.63
CA ARG A 3 12.36 23.84 1.76
C ARG A 3 11.49 22.91 2.62
N MET A 4 10.28 23.33 2.93
CA MET A 4 9.25 22.45 3.49
C MET A 4 8.05 22.47 2.54
N GLN A 5 7.63 21.25 2.22
CA GLN A 5 6.92 20.86 1.02
C GLN A 5 5.42 21.09 1.18
N ARG A 6 4.68 21.14 0.07
CA ARG A 6 3.21 21.22 0.07
C ARG A 6 2.63 20.07 0.90
N SER A 7 1.95 20.40 2.00
CA SER A 7 0.94 19.53 2.61
C SER A 7 -0.35 19.66 1.79
N LYS A 8 -0.72 18.60 1.05
CA LYS A 8 -1.96 18.53 0.24
C LYS A 8 -2.24 17.08 -0.17
N PRO A 9 -3.49 16.68 -0.44
CA PRO A 9 -4.68 16.70 0.39
C PRO A 9 -5.09 15.27 0.83
N LEU A 10 -5.71 15.12 2.01
CA LEU A 10 -6.40 13.89 2.42
C LEU A 10 -7.75 13.75 1.68
N MET A 11 -7.71 13.27 0.44
CA MET A 11 -8.82 12.55 -0.18
C MET A 11 -8.20 11.41 -1.01
N GLY A 12 -7.38 10.62 -0.32
CA GLY A 12 -6.58 9.55 -0.90
C GLY A 12 -7.44 8.31 -1.09
N SER A 13 -7.47 7.80 -2.33
CA SER A 13 -7.98 6.47 -2.59
C SER A 13 -7.26 5.47 -1.69
N LYS A 14 -7.99 4.47 -1.17
CA LYS A 14 -7.45 3.43 -0.31
C LYS A 14 -7.61 2.07 -0.98
N VAL A 15 -6.73 1.15 -0.61
CA VAL A 15 -6.83 -0.26 -0.99
C VAL A 15 -6.84 -1.13 0.27
N THR A 16 -7.75 -2.08 0.32
CA THR A 16 -7.85 -3.04 1.41
C THR A 16 -7.00 -4.26 1.08
N LEU A 17 -5.97 -4.51 1.89
CA LEU A 17 -5.05 -5.63 1.72
C LEU A 17 -5.09 -6.52 2.96
N ALA A 18 -5.31 -7.81 2.74
CA ALA A 18 -5.02 -8.84 3.72
C ALA A 18 -3.52 -9.09 3.70
N HIS A 19 -2.84 -8.86 4.84
CA HIS A 19 -1.46 -9.26 4.98
C HIS A 19 -1.38 -10.54 5.82
N GLY A 20 -0.52 -11.45 5.38
CA GLY A 20 -0.23 -12.67 6.14
C GLY A 20 0.52 -12.37 7.44
N HIS A 21 0.65 -13.38 8.29
CA HIS A 21 1.45 -13.26 9.51
C HIS A 21 2.86 -12.77 9.17
N PHE A 22 3.22 -11.58 9.65
CA PHE A 22 4.61 -11.15 9.67
C PHE A 22 5.30 -11.95 10.78
N LYS A 23 5.84 -13.13 10.43
CA LYS A 23 6.54 -14.02 11.38
C LYS A 23 7.63 -13.31 12.19
N VAL A 24 8.21 -12.24 11.65
CA VAL A 24 9.28 -11.47 12.27
C VAL A 24 8.78 -10.48 13.33
N VAL A 25 7.51 -10.06 13.29
CA VAL A 25 6.99 -8.97 14.15
C VAL A 25 5.75 -9.39 14.95
N GLY A 26 5.35 -10.67 14.91
CA GLY A 26 4.23 -11.19 15.70
C GLY A 26 2.86 -10.60 15.37
N MET A 27 2.73 -9.86 14.27
CA MET A 27 1.46 -9.30 13.83
C MET A 27 0.58 -10.41 13.25
N ALA A 28 -0.61 -10.58 13.84
CA ALA A 28 -1.62 -11.51 13.36
C ALA A 28 -2.01 -11.20 11.91
N ALA A 29 -2.39 -12.22 11.15
CA ALA A 29 -2.98 -12.00 9.83
C ALA A 29 -4.21 -11.09 9.98
N MET A 30 -4.19 -9.94 9.31
CA MET A 30 -5.29 -8.97 9.39
C MET A 30 -5.46 -8.24 8.06
N THR A 31 -6.69 -7.76 7.86
CA THR A 31 -7.09 -7.00 6.68
C THR A 31 -7.17 -5.53 7.05
N MET A 32 -6.39 -4.68 6.37
CA MET A 32 -6.36 -3.24 6.65
C MET A 32 -6.44 -2.42 5.37
N ALA A 33 -6.98 -1.21 5.48
CA ALA A 33 -7.05 -0.25 4.39
C ALA A 33 -5.83 0.68 4.41
N TYR A 34 -5.09 0.70 3.31
CA TYR A 34 -3.90 1.54 3.15
C TYR A 34 -4.17 2.65 2.13
N PRO A 35 -3.74 3.89 2.41
CA PRO A 35 -3.75 4.94 1.39
C PRO A 35 -2.84 4.56 0.22
N VAL A 36 -3.26 4.88 -1.00
CA VAL A 36 -2.42 4.74 -2.19
C VAL A 36 -1.87 6.11 -2.61
N ALA A 37 -0.62 6.12 -3.07
CA ALA A 37 0.03 7.35 -3.55
C ALA A 37 -0.62 7.89 -4.83
N ARG A 38 -1.21 7.02 -5.66
CA ARG A 38 -1.93 7.35 -6.90
C ARG A 38 -2.86 6.20 -7.30
N ILE A 39 -4.01 6.48 -7.90
CA ILE A 39 -5.02 5.46 -8.21
C ILE A 39 -4.56 4.48 -9.30
N GLU A 40 -3.64 4.90 -10.17
CA GLU A 40 -3.16 4.11 -11.30
C GLU A 40 -2.49 2.80 -10.86
N ILE A 41 -1.98 2.73 -9.63
CA ILE A 41 -1.37 1.50 -9.09
C ILE A 41 -2.39 0.37 -8.90
N LEU A 42 -3.68 0.69 -8.88
CA LEU A 42 -4.77 -0.28 -8.74
C LEU A 42 -5.26 -0.83 -10.09
N LYS A 43 -4.83 -0.25 -11.22
CA LYS A 43 -5.27 -0.68 -12.55
C LYS A 43 -4.87 -2.14 -12.80
N GLY A 44 -5.83 -2.93 -13.28
CA GLY A 44 -5.62 -4.34 -13.61
C GLY A 44 -5.56 -5.29 -12.41
N LEU A 45 -5.71 -4.77 -11.19
CA LEU A 45 -5.85 -5.59 -9.98
C LEU A 45 -7.33 -5.85 -9.69
N LYS A 46 -7.64 -7.04 -9.20
CA LYS A 46 -8.97 -7.39 -8.68
C LYS A 46 -8.87 -8.03 -7.29
N VAL A 47 -9.99 -8.06 -6.57
CA VAL A 47 -10.09 -8.79 -5.30
C VAL A 47 -9.66 -10.24 -5.51
N GLY A 48 -8.85 -10.75 -4.57
CA GLY A 48 -8.27 -12.09 -4.62
C GLY A 48 -6.92 -12.19 -5.33
N ASP A 49 -6.48 -11.15 -6.06
CA ASP A 49 -5.12 -11.13 -6.62
C ASP A 49 -4.09 -11.09 -5.49
N LYS A 50 -3.14 -12.03 -5.49
CA LYS A 50 -1.95 -11.96 -4.64
C LYS A 50 -1.05 -10.86 -5.18
N VAL A 51 -0.54 -10.00 -4.30
CA VAL A 51 0.27 -8.85 -4.69
C VAL A 51 1.49 -8.71 -3.78
N ARG A 52 2.57 -8.19 -4.34
CA ARG A 52 3.69 -7.63 -3.59
C ARG A 52 3.47 -6.12 -3.49
N ALA A 53 3.51 -5.59 -2.28
CA ALA A 53 3.36 -4.16 -2.03
C ALA A 53 4.72 -3.50 -1.77
N GLY A 54 4.98 -2.38 -2.47
CA GLY A 54 6.02 -1.41 -2.11
C GLY A 54 5.39 -0.30 -1.28
N VAL A 55 5.90 -0.08 -0.07
CA VAL A 55 5.37 0.89 0.89
C VAL A 55 6.39 1.96 1.23
N ARG A 56 5.90 3.18 1.47
CA ARG A 56 6.66 4.27 2.08
C ARG A 56 6.07 4.60 3.45
N GLN A 57 6.94 4.77 4.44
CA GLN A 57 6.55 5.27 5.75
C GLN A 57 6.35 6.79 5.71
N SER A 58 5.32 7.25 6.40
CA SER A 58 4.97 8.66 6.60
C SER A 58 4.54 8.88 8.05
N ASP A 59 4.40 10.14 8.44
CA ASP A 59 3.95 10.51 9.79
C ASP A 59 2.56 9.93 10.13
N ASP A 60 1.70 9.75 9.11
CA ASP A 60 0.35 9.20 9.24
C ASP A 60 0.27 7.67 9.02
N GLY A 61 1.43 7.00 8.89
CA GLY A 61 1.53 5.55 8.68
C GLY A 61 2.05 5.15 7.30
N LEU A 62 1.64 3.97 6.81
CA LEU A 62 2.14 3.38 5.57
C LEU A 62 1.31 3.81 4.35
N VAL A 63 1.98 4.27 3.30
CA VAL A 63 1.38 4.58 1.99
C VAL A 63 1.85 3.56 0.96
N ILE A 64 0.92 3.01 0.17
CA ILE A 64 1.24 2.11 -0.94
C ILE A 64 1.69 2.93 -2.14
N GLU A 65 2.89 2.67 -2.63
CA GLU A 65 3.44 3.35 -3.82
C GLU A 65 3.47 2.43 -5.05
N GLN A 66 3.50 1.12 -4.83
CA GLN A 66 3.53 0.11 -5.89
C GLN A 66 2.78 -1.16 -5.46
N LEU A 67 2.06 -1.76 -6.40
CA LEU A 67 1.50 -3.11 -6.28
C LEU A 67 1.85 -3.91 -7.52
N THR A 68 2.44 -5.09 -7.30
CA THR A 68 2.79 -6.01 -8.37
C THR A 68 2.08 -7.33 -8.14
N LYS A 69 1.26 -7.78 -9.10
CA LYS A 69 0.59 -9.07 -9.01
C LYS A 69 1.61 -10.21 -8.96
N GLN A 70 1.46 -11.10 -7.99
CA GLN A 70 2.26 -12.31 -7.83
C GLN A 70 1.57 -13.47 -8.54
N GLY A 71 2.32 -14.26 -9.31
CA GLY A 71 1.80 -15.38 -10.10
C GLY A 71 1.77 -15.17 -11.62
N VAL A 72 2.28 -14.04 -12.12
CA VAL A 72 2.79 -13.96 -13.50
C VAL A 72 4.31 -14.15 -13.41
N GLN A 73 4.72 -15.40 -13.20
CA GLN A 73 6.11 -15.79 -13.41
C GLN A 73 6.27 -15.97 -14.93
N PRO A 74 7.31 -15.40 -15.58
CA PRO A 74 7.62 -15.77 -16.96
C PRO A 74 7.91 -17.26 -17.07
#